data_AF-A0A485KP59-F1
#
_entry.id   AF-A0A485KP59-F1
#
_cell.length_a   1.000
_cell.length_b   1.000
_cell.length_c   1.000
_cell.angle_alpha   90.00
_cell.angle_beta   90.00
_cell.angle_gamma   90.00
#
_symmetry.space_group_name_H-M   'P 1'
#
loop_
_entity.id
_entity.type
_entity.pdbx_description
1 polymer ?
#
loop_
_entity_poly.entity_id
_entity_poly.type
_entity_poly.pdbx_seq_one_letter_code
_entity_poly.pdbx_strand_id
1 'polypeptide(L)'
;MSSLVLPMLPLLFSWISCLYMPMALLLYLYHSSHSCIRYRRPDRTAFPALCVMLCAHSMPILIFVNAHCLLYVIWFVLALCSMVSYLLLQLSLVVTFKITELLAEPTRATAATALRMIRFRWFLHPRIQSSIWLAANILFAAPVFYPYDINALLITVEGSCFGPVAWNVVLSEFAIIGLVSIVLAVQVSQVVDNFGLRGSFLSTAKGGVLCILFQLVLSAGWYLDNWTWLATYHVVGVTACVPPHVFFYYNILAPLRQALFPSPFRQRIVVLSASIHMHPHLYPQHLSLFHDFLRHPDGFRAFLEFSRTELTVERLLAWQAIVQYQDAPSFRRANAVFDECLATHCIYATSVGTNWRPFYQMQRPMWHPATPAAPALFDRVLRDLEGLMHQDQLGRFLAHPSGCLAWHDFLDRRRTLEKLDQVMTIVSKQSLPRAMKQY
;
A
#
# COMPACT_ATOMS: atom_id res chain seq x y z
N MET A 1 16.81 42.79 26.82
CA MET A 1 16.54 42.11 25.53
C MET A 1 17.10 40.68 25.47
N SER A 2 18.20 40.35 26.15
CA SER A 2 18.77 38.99 26.20
C SER A 2 17.95 37.96 27.00
N SER A 3 17.12 38.39 27.96
CA SER A 3 16.34 37.49 28.85
C SER A 3 15.07 36.90 28.22
N LEU A 4 14.52 37.51 27.16
CA LEU A 4 13.32 37.02 26.45
C LEU A 4 13.65 36.08 25.28
N VAL A 5 14.88 36.10 24.77
CA VAL A 5 15.29 35.28 23.62
C VAL A 5 15.61 33.84 24.04
N LEU A 6 16.21 33.66 25.22
CA LEU A 6 16.61 32.35 25.73
C LEU A 6 15.48 31.30 25.79
N PRO A 7 14.27 31.61 26.32
CA PRO A 7 13.16 30.65 26.36
C PRO A 7 12.57 30.29 24.99
N MET A 8 12.80 31.14 23.98
CA MET A 8 12.26 30.98 22.62
C MET A 8 13.19 30.19 21.68
N LEU A 9 14.46 30.01 22.04
CA LEU A 9 15.44 29.27 21.25
C LEU A 9 14.98 27.82 20.93
N PRO A 10 14.43 27.03 21.88
CA PRO A 10 13.98 25.67 21.58
C PRO A 10 12.89 25.60 20.51
N LEU A 11 11.95 26.55 20.51
CA LEU A 11 10.89 26.65 19.50
C LEU A 11 11.46 26.98 18.13
N LEU A 12 12.45 27.89 18.06
CA LEU A 12 13.12 28.24 16.82
C LEU A 12 13.87 27.03 16.24
N PHE A 13 14.62 26.30 17.06
CA PHE A 13 15.30 25.07 16.64
C PHE A 13 14.31 24.01 16.14
N SER A 14 13.19 23.83 16.85
CA SER A 14 12.12 22.92 16.44
C SER A 14 11.56 23.33 15.07
N TRP A 15 11.25 24.60 14.87
CA TRP A 15 10.73 25.11 13.60
C TRP A 15 11.72 24.93 12.43
N ILE A 16 13.00 25.27 12.64
CA ILE A 16 14.06 25.07 11.63
C ILE A 16 14.19 23.60 11.27
N SER A 17 14.07 22.70 12.27
CA SER A 17 14.15 21.26 12.03
C SER A 17 13.01 20.74 11.16
N CYS A 18 11.86 21.42 11.09
CA CYS A 18 10.72 21.03 10.25
C CYS A 18 10.88 21.39 8.77
N LEU A 19 11.79 22.32 8.41
CA LEU A 19 11.92 22.88 7.05
C LEU A 19 12.25 21.86 5.97
N TYR A 20 12.76 20.66 6.31
CA TYR A 20 13.01 19.61 5.33
C TYR A 20 11.72 18.92 4.85
N MET A 21 10.63 18.94 5.64
CA MET A 21 9.42 18.15 5.38
C MET A 21 8.73 18.48 4.05
N PRO A 22 8.57 19.76 3.64
CA PRO A 22 7.96 20.10 2.35
C PRO A 22 8.78 19.55 1.18
N MET A 23 10.11 19.71 1.22
CA MET A 23 11.00 19.20 0.17
C MET A 23 10.99 17.68 0.10
N ALA A 24 11.00 17.01 1.26
CA ALA A 24 10.91 15.55 1.33
C ALA A 24 9.59 15.03 0.76
N LEU A 25 8.46 15.69 1.06
CA LEU A 25 7.14 15.32 0.54
C LEU A 25 7.07 15.51 -0.99
N LEU A 26 7.58 16.62 -1.51
CA LEU A 26 7.64 16.88 -2.95
C LEU A 26 8.48 15.83 -3.68
N LEU A 27 9.68 15.53 -3.17
CA LEU A 27 10.54 14.49 -3.75
C LEU A 27 9.91 13.10 -3.68
N TYR A 28 9.18 12.79 -2.61
CA TYR A 28 8.45 11.53 -2.45
C TYR A 28 7.31 11.39 -3.46
N LEU A 29 6.56 12.47 -3.73
CA LEU A 29 5.51 12.48 -4.75
C LEU A 29 6.09 12.44 -6.17
N TYR A 30 7.20 13.13 -6.41
CA TYR A 30 7.88 13.08 -7.70
C TYR A 30 8.37 11.66 -8.04
N HIS A 31 8.90 10.94 -7.05
CA HIS A 31 9.33 9.53 -7.20
C HIS A 31 8.24 8.51 -6.89
N SER A 32 6.96 8.90 -6.93
CA SER A 32 5.81 8.03 -6.60
C SER A 32 5.72 6.76 -7.45
N SER A 33 6.24 6.79 -8.68
CA SER A 33 6.30 5.64 -9.59
C SER A 33 7.32 4.58 -9.19
N HIS A 34 8.29 4.93 -8.34
CA HIS A 34 9.36 4.03 -7.93
C HIS A 34 8.81 2.89 -7.05
N SER A 35 9.30 1.66 -7.26
CA SER A 35 8.77 0.45 -6.60
C SER A 35 8.72 0.56 -5.06
N CYS A 36 9.76 1.10 -4.42
CA CYS A 36 9.79 1.29 -2.95
C CYS A 36 8.71 2.23 -2.41
N ILE A 37 8.24 3.17 -3.22
CA ILE A 37 7.28 4.21 -2.82
C ILE A 37 5.86 3.81 -3.24
N ARG A 38 5.70 3.25 -4.44
CA ARG A 38 4.40 2.89 -5.01
C ARG A 38 3.58 1.96 -4.09
N TYR A 39 4.19 0.96 -3.46
CA TYR A 39 3.48 0.04 -2.55
C TYR A 39 2.94 0.70 -1.29
N ARG A 40 3.48 1.87 -0.91
CA ARG A 40 2.97 2.66 0.21
C ARG A 40 1.72 3.45 -0.14
N ARG A 41 1.24 3.38 -1.40
CA ARG A 41 0.12 4.18 -1.93
C ARG A 41 0.39 5.68 -1.71
N PRO A 42 1.33 6.27 -2.47
CA PRO A 42 1.80 7.64 -2.26
C PRO A 42 0.65 8.64 -2.10
N ASP A 43 -0.38 8.53 -2.94
CA ASP A 43 -1.59 9.37 -2.91
C ASP A 43 -2.30 9.35 -1.54
N ARG A 44 -2.41 8.16 -0.92
CA ARG A 44 -3.07 8.00 0.38
C ARG A 44 -2.17 8.37 1.56
N THR A 45 -0.85 8.25 1.40
CA THR A 45 0.11 8.73 2.40
C THR A 45 0.33 10.24 2.34
N ALA A 46 0.09 10.87 1.20
CA ALA A 46 0.32 12.29 0.97
C ALA A 46 -0.56 13.17 1.85
N PHE A 47 -1.84 12.82 1.97
CA PHE A 47 -2.79 13.57 2.79
C PHE A 47 -2.42 13.62 4.28
N PRO A 48 -2.23 12.49 5.00
CA PRO A 48 -1.81 12.53 6.40
C PRO A 48 -0.43 13.20 6.57
N ALA A 49 0.48 13.04 5.59
CA ALA A 49 1.76 13.72 5.60
C ALA A 49 1.64 15.24 5.49
N LEU A 50 0.77 15.74 4.61
CA LEU A 50 0.47 17.17 4.47
C LEU A 50 -0.09 17.73 5.78
N CYS A 51 -1.07 17.05 6.38
CA CYS A 51 -1.65 17.46 7.65
C CYS A 51 -0.60 17.51 8.77
N VAL A 52 0.22 16.45 8.91
CA VAL A 52 1.33 16.41 9.88
C VAL A 52 2.35 17.52 9.64
N MET A 53 2.72 17.77 8.38
CA MET A 53 3.66 18.83 8.02
C MET A 53 3.13 20.20 8.42
N LEU A 54 1.86 20.49 8.10
CA LEU A 54 1.21 21.74 8.48
C LEU A 54 1.14 21.88 10.01
N CYS A 55 0.79 20.80 10.73
CA CYS A 55 0.80 20.78 12.20
C CYS A 55 2.19 21.07 12.78
N ALA A 56 3.25 20.47 12.22
CA ALA A 56 4.61 20.62 12.71
C ALA A 56 5.17 22.04 12.50
N HIS A 57 4.80 22.70 11.40
CA HIS A 57 5.24 24.07 11.11
C HIS A 57 4.40 25.11 11.85
N SER A 58 3.09 24.89 11.95
CA SER A 58 2.19 25.87 12.56
C SER A 58 2.39 25.97 14.07
N MET A 59 2.64 24.87 14.79
CA MET A 59 2.76 24.90 16.26
C MET A 59 3.77 25.93 16.80
N PRO A 60 5.05 25.91 16.37
CA PRO A 60 6.00 26.92 16.83
C PRO A 60 5.55 28.34 16.46
N ILE A 61 5.01 28.54 15.25
CA ILE A 61 4.55 29.86 14.78
C ILE A 61 3.39 30.39 15.63
N LEU A 62 2.42 29.53 15.96
CA LEU A 62 1.26 29.89 16.78
C LEU A 62 1.69 30.37 18.18
N ILE A 63 2.71 29.71 18.75
CA ILE A 63 3.30 30.09 20.04
C ILE A 63 4.08 31.41 19.90
N PHE A 64 4.92 31.56 18.86
CA PHE A 64 5.69 32.78 18.62
C PHE A 64 4.83 34.04 18.47
N VAL A 65 3.67 33.92 17.82
CA VAL A 65 2.79 35.05 17.50
C VAL A 65 1.71 35.28 18.57
N ASN A 66 1.60 34.42 19.58
CA ASN A 66 0.48 34.41 20.53
C ASN A 66 -0.87 34.42 19.79
N ALA A 67 -1.03 33.47 18.87
CA ALA A 67 -2.18 33.35 17.99
C ALA A 67 -3.51 33.14 18.75
N HIS A 68 -4.63 33.53 18.11
CA HIS A 68 -5.99 33.30 18.64
C HIS A 68 -6.29 31.80 18.83
N CYS A 69 -7.16 31.48 19.81
CA CYS A 69 -7.58 30.11 20.06
C CYS A 69 -8.15 29.38 18.85
N LEU A 70 -8.83 30.08 17.92
CA LEU A 70 -9.29 29.50 16.65
C LEU A 70 -8.18 28.79 15.87
N LEU A 71 -6.97 29.35 15.84
CA LEU A 71 -5.85 28.76 15.09
C LEU A 71 -5.31 27.49 15.78
N TYR A 72 -5.35 27.43 17.12
CA TYR A 72 -5.03 26.22 17.88
C TYR A 72 -6.09 25.13 17.66
N VAL A 73 -7.37 25.50 17.56
CA VAL A 73 -8.45 24.57 17.20
C VAL A 73 -8.23 24.00 15.80
N ILE A 74 -7.90 24.84 14.82
CA ILE A 74 -7.57 24.39 13.45
C ILE A 74 -6.38 23.44 13.49
N TRP A 75 -5.31 23.78 14.21
CA TRP A 75 -4.16 22.90 14.37
C TRP A 75 -4.54 21.52 14.93
N PHE A 76 -5.37 21.49 15.97
CA PHE A 76 -5.81 20.24 16.61
C PHE A 76 -6.63 19.38 15.65
N VAL A 77 -7.57 19.99 14.91
CA VAL A 77 -8.36 19.29 13.90
C VAL A 77 -7.48 18.73 12.78
N LEU A 78 -6.45 19.47 12.32
CA LEU A 78 -5.48 18.93 11.35
C LEU A 78 -4.71 17.73 11.91
N ALA A 79 -4.33 17.75 13.20
CA ALA A 79 -3.63 16.64 13.84
C ALA A 79 -4.52 15.39 13.91
N LEU A 80 -5.80 15.55 14.28
CA LEU A 80 -6.80 14.48 14.26
C LEU A 80 -7.00 13.91 12.85
N CYS A 81 -7.14 14.79 11.84
CA CYS A 81 -7.28 14.38 10.44
C CYS A 81 -6.12 13.50 10.00
N SER A 82 -4.89 13.87 10.37
CA SER A 82 -3.72 13.06 10.04
C SER A 82 -3.73 11.70 10.73
N MET A 83 -4.00 11.66 12.04
CA MET A 83 -4.02 10.42 12.81
C MET A 83 -5.08 9.45 12.28
N VAL A 84 -6.32 9.92 12.07
CA VAL A 84 -7.41 9.11 11.53
C VAL A 84 -7.09 8.61 10.12
N SER A 85 -6.56 9.48 9.25
CA SER A 85 -6.14 9.09 7.90
C SER A 85 -5.04 8.03 7.92
N TYR A 86 -4.07 8.13 8.84
CA TYR A 86 -3.01 7.15 8.96
C TYR A 86 -3.50 5.81 9.51
N LEU A 87 -4.39 5.81 10.51
CA LEU A 87 -5.03 4.58 11.00
C LEU A 87 -5.85 3.89 9.91
N LEU A 88 -6.61 4.66 9.12
CA LEU A 88 -7.35 4.11 7.98
C LEU A 88 -6.44 3.54 6.90
N LEU A 89 -5.28 4.17 6.66
CA LEU A 89 -4.27 3.64 5.76
C LEU A 89 -3.77 2.28 6.26
N GLN A 90 -3.36 2.18 7.53
CA GLN A 90 -2.93 0.92 8.15
C GLN A 90 -4.01 -0.16 8.07
N LEU A 91 -5.24 0.18 8.46
CA LEU A 91 -6.38 -0.74 8.42
C LEU A 91 -6.66 -1.22 6.99
N SER A 92 -6.59 -0.32 6.00
CA SER A 92 -6.78 -0.70 4.59
C SER A 92 -5.73 -1.69 4.09
N LEU A 93 -4.49 -1.59 4.58
CA LEU A 93 -3.41 -2.53 4.24
C LEU A 93 -3.63 -3.88 4.90
N VAL A 94 -3.99 -3.92 6.19
CA VAL A 94 -4.32 -5.16 6.91
C VAL A 94 -5.47 -5.89 6.23
N VAL A 95 -6.54 -5.17 5.86
CA VAL A 95 -7.70 -5.74 5.16
C VAL A 95 -7.29 -6.28 3.78
N THR A 96 -6.46 -5.54 3.03
CA THR A 96 -5.94 -6.02 1.73
C THR A 96 -5.12 -7.29 1.90
N PHE A 97 -4.26 -7.36 2.92
CA PHE A 97 -3.50 -8.57 3.25
C PHE A 97 -4.40 -9.75 3.59
N LYS A 98 -5.41 -9.54 4.44
CA LYS A 98 -6.36 -10.61 4.81
C LYS A 98 -7.16 -11.12 3.60
N ILE A 99 -7.52 -10.25 2.66
CA ILE A 99 -8.12 -10.67 1.39
C ILE A 99 -7.14 -11.55 0.62
N THR A 100 -5.87 -11.15 0.50
CA THR A 100 -4.88 -11.92 -0.27
C THR A 100 -4.53 -13.25 0.36
N GLU A 101 -4.49 -13.34 1.68
CA GLU A 101 -4.27 -14.58 2.43
C GLU A 101 -5.45 -15.55 2.20
N LEU A 102 -6.68 -15.05 2.27
CA LEU A 102 -7.88 -15.84 1.97
C LEU A 102 -7.93 -16.32 0.52
N LEU A 103 -7.43 -15.52 -0.43
CA LEU A 103 -7.33 -15.91 -1.84
C LEU A 103 -6.21 -16.93 -2.11
N ALA A 104 -5.12 -16.84 -1.36
CA ALA A 104 -3.96 -17.69 -1.53
C ALA A 104 -4.20 -19.14 -1.06
N GLU A 105 -5.21 -19.38 -0.21
CA GLU A 105 -5.58 -20.67 0.36
C GLU A 105 -6.95 -21.16 -0.13
N PRO A 106 -7.05 -21.70 -1.37
CA PRO A 106 -8.33 -22.13 -1.94
C PRO A 106 -8.98 -23.29 -1.18
N THR A 107 -8.20 -24.08 -0.43
CA THR A 107 -8.68 -25.23 0.35
C THR A 107 -9.56 -24.84 1.55
N ARG A 108 -9.56 -23.55 1.95
CA ARG A 108 -10.40 -23.02 3.03
C ARG A 108 -11.62 -22.24 2.53
N ALA A 109 -11.93 -22.32 1.23
CA ALA A 109 -13.07 -21.64 0.64
C ALA A 109 -14.40 -22.22 1.17
N THR A 110 -15.07 -21.46 2.05
CA THR A 110 -16.40 -21.77 2.58
C THR A 110 -17.33 -20.59 2.30
N ALA A 111 -18.64 -20.78 2.35
CA ALA A 111 -19.61 -19.68 2.19
C ALA A 111 -19.36 -18.53 3.20
N ALA A 112 -18.90 -18.87 4.41
CA ALA A 112 -18.53 -17.89 5.43
C ALA A 112 -17.29 -17.05 5.05
N THR A 113 -16.27 -17.65 4.39
CA THR A 113 -15.09 -16.91 3.93
C THR A 113 -15.44 -16.00 2.74
N ALA A 114 -16.34 -16.43 1.85
CA ALA A 114 -16.85 -15.59 0.76
C ALA A 114 -17.58 -14.34 1.30
N LEU A 115 -18.48 -14.50 2.28
CA LEU A 115 -19.16 -13.35 2.93
C LEU A 115 -18.19 -12.42 3.66
N ARG A 116 -17.13 -12.97 4.28
CA ARG A 116 -16.10 -12.17 4.92
C ARG A 116 -15.31 -11.37 3.88
N MET A 117 -14.99 -11.97 2.75
CA MET A 117 -14.28 -11.33 1.64
C MET A 117 -15.10 -10.18 1.02
N ILE A 118 -16.40 -10.38 0.81
CA ILE A 118 -17.30 -9.33 0.32
C ILE A 118 -17.30 -8.14 1.30
N ARG A 119 -17.40 -8.40 2.61
CA ARG A 119 -17.33 -7.36 3.65
C ARG A 119 -16.01 -6.58 3.63
N PHE A 120 -14.88 -7.28 3.50
CA PHE A 120 -13.57 -6.64 3.40
C PHE A 120 -13.43 -5.77 2.14
N ARG A 121 -13.94 -6.23 1.00
CA ARG A 121 -13.93 -5.43 -0.23
C ARG A 121 -14.85 -4.23 -0.18
N TRP A 122 -16.01 -4.37 0.48
CA TRP A 122 -16.91 -3.26 0.75
C TRP A 122 -16.19 -2.17 1.57
N PHE A 123 -15.46 -2.55 2.62
CA PHE A 123 -14.65 -1.60 3.42
C PHE A 123 -13.57 -0.89 2.58
N LEU A 124 -12.99 -1.54 1.57
CA LEU A 124 -11.96 -0.92 0.71
C LEU A 124 -12.50 0.10 -0.29
N HIS A 125 -13.82 0.23 -0.43
CA HIS A 125 -14.42 1.13 -1.39
C HIS A 125 -14.16 2.61 -1.01
N PRO A 126 -13.71 3.48 -1.95
CA PRO A 126 -13.32 4.85 -1.63
C PRO A 126 -14.40 5.68 -0.92
N ARG A 127 -15.66 5.55 -1.37
CA ARG A 127 -16.80 6.25 -0.75
C ARG A 127 -17.00 5.85 0.71
N ILE A 128 -16.88 4.55 1.00
CA ILE A 128 -17.07 4.02 2.36
C ILE A 128 -15.90 4.46 3.25
N GLN A 129 -14.67 4.41 2.74
CA GLN A 129 -13.51 4.91 3.47
C GLN A 129 -13.63 6.41 3.77
N SER A 130 -14.13 7.21 2.83
CA SER A 130 -14.40 8.63 3.05
C SER A 130 -15.48 8.87 4.12
N SER A 131 -16.56 8.08 4.10
CA SER A 131 -17.61 8.17 5.13
C SER A 131 -17.09 7.77 6.51
N ILE A 132 -16.32 6.69 6.61
CA ILE A 132 -15.69 6.25 7.87
C ILE A 132 -14.70 7.30 8.37
N TRP A 133 -13.90 7.89 7.48
CA TRP A 133 -12.97 8.98 7.82
C TRP A 133 -13.70 10.18 8.41
N LEU A 134 -14.77 10.65 7.75
CA LEU A 134 -15.56 11.78 8.24
C LEU A 134 -16.21 11.45 9.59
N ALA A 135 -16.84 10.29 9.71
CA ALA A 135 -17.49 9.85 10.95
C ALA A 135 -16.50 9.74 12.11
N ALA A 136 -15.29 9.19 11.87
CA ALA A 136 -14.26 9.07 12.88
C ALA A 136 -13.73 10.45 13.33
N ASN A 137 -13.49 11.38 12.40
CA ASN A 137 -13.07 12.73 12.77
C ASN A 137 -14.15 13.46 13.58
N ILE A 138 -15.43 13.33 13.21
CA ILE A 138 -16.54 13.91 14.00
C ILE A 138 -16.60 13.27 15.39
N LEU A 139 -16.44 11.95 15.48
CA LEU A 139 -16.51 11.21 16.74
C LEU A 139 -15.42 11.63 17.74
N PHE A 140 -14.19 11.92 17.27
CA PHE A 140 -13.09 12.40 18.12
C PHE A 140 -13.11 13.92 18.30
N ALA A 141 -13.59 14.70 17.34
CA ALA A 141 -13.64 16.15 17.51
C ALA A 141 -14.81 16.60 18.41
N ALA A 142 -15.98 16.00 18.28
CA ALA A 142 -17.20 16.47 18.95
C ALA A 142 -17.10 16.49 20.49
N PRO A 143 -16.54 15.49 21.18
CA PRO A 143 -16.41 15.51 22.64
C PRO A 143 -15.49 16.62 23.16
N VAL A 144 -14.44 16.94 22.40
CA VAL A 144 -13.47 18.00 22.74
C VAL A 144 -14.11 19.39 22.62
N PHE A 145 -15.00 19.59 21.64
CA PHE A 145 -15.66 20.88 21.38
C PHE A 145 -17.05 21.02 22.02
N TYR A 146 -17.64 19.94 22.53
CA TYR A 146 -18.94 19.98 23.21
C TYR A 146 -19.03 21.00 24.36
N PRO A 147 -18.02 21.17 25.23
CA PRO A 147 -18.09 22.14 26.33
C PRO A 147 -17.70 23.58 25.94
N TYR A 148 -17.51 23.89 24.66
CA TYR A 148 -16.91 25.15 24.22
C TYR A 148 -17.95 26.26 23.99
N ASP A 149 -17.77 27.43 24.60
CA ASP A 149 -18.51 28.65 24.26
C ASP A 149 -17.85 29.32 23.03
N ILE A 150 -18.66 29.72 22.04
CA ILE A 150 -18.20 30.37 20.80
C ILE A 150 -17.39 31.64 21.12
N ASN A 151 -17.74 32.35 22.20
CA ASN A 151 -17.04 33.56 22.63
C ASN A 151 -15.60 33.27 23.12
N ALA A 152 -15.31 32.04 23.57
CA ALA A 152 -13.97 31.64 24.01
C ALA A 152 -12.99 31.42 22.85
N LEU A 153 -13.47 31.33 21.60
CA LEU A 153 -12.61 31.13 20.42
C LEU A 153 -11.81 32.38 20.01
N LEU A 154 -12.22 33.56 20.48
CA LEU A 154 -11.59 34.85 20.15
C LEU A 154 -10.52 35.29 21.18
N ILE A 155 -10.39 34.57 22.30
CA ILE A 155 -9.45 34.90 23.38
C ILE A 155 -8.01 34.61 22.95
N THR A 156 -7.08 35.51 23.33
CA THR A 156 -5.63 35.45 23.02
C THR A 156 -4.82 35.08 24.27
N VAL A 157 -5.12 33.95 24.90
CA VAL A 157 -4.37 33.48 26.07
C VAL A 157 -3.79 32.10 25.78
N GLU A 158 -2.46 32.03 25.80
CA GLU A 158 -1.68 30.81 25.64
C GLU A 158 -2.15 29.75 26.64
N GLY A 159 -2.49 28.55 26.14
CA GLY A 159 -2.85 27.40 26.98
C GLY A 159 -4.25 27.42 27.61
N SER A 160 -5.05 28.49 27.48
CA SER A 160 -6.41 28.54 28.05
C SER A 160 -7.51 28.13 27.08
N CYS A 161 -7.17 27.77 25.83
CA CYS A 161 -8.15 27.41 24.82
C CYS A 161 -8.88 26.13 25.24
N PHE A 162 -8.14 25.06 25.56
CA PHE A 162 -8.75 23.84 26.06
C PHE A 162 -8.90 23.90 27.58
N GLY A 163 -10.14 23.89 28.06
CA GLY A 163 -10.42 23.77 29.48
C GLY A 163 -9.93 22.42 30.05
N PRO A 164 -9.80 22.29 31.38
CA PRO A 164 -9.32 21.06 32.02
C PRO A 164 -10.11 19.80 31.62
N VAL A 165 -11.42 19.94 31.42
CA VAL A 165 -12.29 18.84 30.96
C VAL A 165 -11.94 18.41 29.53
N ALA A 166 -11.73 19.36 28.61
CA ALA A 166 -11.34 19.08 27.25
C ALA A 166 -9.97 18.38 27.19
N TRP A 167 -9.03 18.77 28.05
CA TRP A 167 -7.73 18.12 28.14
C TRP A 167 -7.82 16.65 28.59
N ASN A 168 -8.68 16.35 29.58
CA ASN A 168 -8.94 14.97 30.00
C ASN A 168 -9.54 14.12 28.86
N VAL A 169 -10.45 14.70 28.08
CA VAL A 169 -11.02 14.05 26.89
C VAL A 169 -9.92 13.75 25.88
N VAL A 170 -9.08 14.73 25.53
CA VAL A 170 -7.96 14.57 24.58
C VAL A 170 -6.98 13.48 25.04
N LEU A 171 -6.64 13.43 26.33
CA LEU A 171 -5.78 12.37 26.89
C LEU A 171 -6.44 10.99 26.76
N SER A 172 -7.74 10.89 27.03
CA SER A 172 -8.49 9.63 26.88
C SER A 172 -8.54 9.16 25.41
N GLU A 173 -8.69 10.09 24.47
CA GLU A 173 -8.68 9.80 23.04
C GLU A 173 -7.30 9.33 22.56
N PHE A 174 -6.22 9.96 23.03
CA PHE A 174 -4.87 9.48 22.75
C PHE A 174 -4.62 8.07 23.29
N ALA A 175 -5.17 7.72 24.46
CA ALA A 175 -5.09 6.35 24.99
C ALA A 175 -5.84 5.35 24.09
N ILE A 176 -7.04 5.68 23.64
CA ILE A 176 -7.84 4.84 22.72
C ILE A 176 -7.10 4.67 21.39
N ILE A 177 -6.62 5.77 20.79
CA ILE A 177 -5.86 5.75 19.54
C ILE A 177 -4.57 4.94 19.69
N GLY A 178 -3.86 5.09 20.81
CA GLY A 178 -2.68 4.31 21.15
C GLY A 178 -2.99 2.80 21.20
N LEU A 179 -4.07 2.41 21.85
CA LEU A 179 -4.51 1.02 21.92
C LEU A 179 -4.85 0.46 20.54
N VAL A 180 -5.63 1.20 19.73
CA VAL A 180 -5.97 0.82 18.35
C VAL A 180 -4.70 0.67 17.51
N SER A 181 -3.75 1.60 17.63
CA SER A 181 -2.46 1.56 16.94
C SER A 181 -1.63 0.33 17.33
N ILE A 182 -1.63 -0.07 18.60
CA ILE A 182 -0.95 -1.31 19.06
C ILE A 182 -1.61 -2.55 18.45
N VAL A 183 -2.94 -2.64 18.50
CA VAL A 183 -3.68 -3.77 17.90
C VAL A 183 -3.39 -3.86 16.40
N LEU A 184 -3.43 -2.73 15.70
CA LEU A 184 -3.09 -2.67 14.27
C LEU A 184 -1.62 -3.04 14.02
N ALA A 185 -0.69 -2.60 14.87
CA ALA A 185 0.72 -2.97 14.76
C ALA A 185 0.91 -4.49 14.89
N VAL A 186 0.19 -5.15 15.80
CA VAL A 186 0.22 -6.62 15.93
C VAL A 186 -0.31 -7.28 14.65
N GLN A 187 -1.42 -6.80 14.10
CA GLN A 187 -1.97 -7.34 12.84
C GLN A 187 -1.02 -7.11 11.65
N VAL A 188 -0.43 -5.92 11.55
CA VAL A 188 0.57 -5.58 10.52
C VAL A 188 1.84 -6.43 10.68
N SER A 189 2.20 -6.82 11.90
CA SER A 189 3.36 -7.70 12.13
C SER A 189 3.22 -9.08 11.49
N GLN A 190 1.99 -9.51 11.16
CA GLN A 190 1.73 -10.78 10.48
C GLN A 190 1.81 -10.65 8.95
N VAL A 191 1.88 -9.43 8.42
CA VAL A 191 1.93 -9.15 6.97
C VAL A 191 3.32 -9.46 6.44
N VAL A 192 3.41 -10.04 5.24
CA VAL A 192 4.69 -10.25 4.53
C VAL A 192 5.34 -8.89 4.24
N ASP A 193 6.63 -8.74 4.53
CA ASP A 193 7.30 -7.45 4.39
C ASP A 193 7.59 -7.11 2.92
N ASN A 194 6.90 -6.11 2.41
CA ASN A 194 7.09 -5.61 1.05
C ASN A 194 7.96 -4.36 1.08
N PHE A 195 9.24 -4.48 0.71
CA PHE A 195 10.17 -3.34 0.64
C PHE A 195 10.23 -2.51 1.95
N GLY A 196 10.22 -3.18 3.10
CA GLY A 196 10.29 -2.54 4.42
C GLY A 196 9.02 -1.81 4.84
N LEU A 197 7.88 -2.06 4.17
CA LEU A 197 6.57 -1.53 4.52
C LEU A 197 6.17 -1.91 5.94
N ARG A 198 6.32 -3.20 6.29
CA ARG A 198 6.00 -3.69 7.65
C ARG A 198 6.89 -3.01 8.67
N GLY A 199 8.20 -2.95 8.40
CA GLY A 199 9.17 -2.29 9.28
C GLY A 199 8.83 -0.83 9.54
N SER A 200 8.41 -0.09 8.50
CA SER A 200 7.98 1.31 8.61
C SER A 200 6.78 1.49 9.52
N PHE A 201 5.71 0.71 9.33
CA PHE A 201 4.50 0.81 10.14
C PHE A 201 4.75 0.45 11.60
N LEU A 202 5.47 -0.65 11.85
CA LEU A 202 5.84 -1.07 13.20
C LEU A 202 6.70 -0.03 13.90
N SER A 203 7.69 0.54 13.20
CA SER A 203 8.58 1.55 13.78
C SER A 203 7.84 2.86 14.05
N THR A 204 6.92 3.25 13.16
CA THR A 204 6.07 4.42 13.38
C THR A 204 5.11 4.21 14.55
N ALA A 205 4.51 3.02 14.69
CA ALA A 205 3.63 2.70 15.82
C ALA A 205 4.41 2.71 17.15
N LYS A 206 5.58 2.06 17.20
CA LYS A 206 6.47 2.08 18.37
C LYS A 206 6.88 3.51 18.73
N GLY A 207 7.33 4.29 17.74
CA GLY A 207 7.70 5.69 17.95
C GLY A 207 6.53 6.56 18.39
N GLY A 208 5.34 6.34 17.83
CA GLY A 208 4.10 7.01 18.24
C GLY A 208 3.71 6.71 19.69
N VAL A 209 3.75 5.44 20.10
CA VAL A 209 3.49 5.03 21.49
C VAL A 209 4.50 5.66 22.44
N LEU A 210 5.80 5.67 22.08
CA LEU A 210 6.83 6.33 22.87
C LEU A 210 6.57 7.84 23.00
N CYS A 211 6.14 8.51 21.92
CA CYS A 211 5.77 9.92 21.97
C CYS A 211 4.57 10.16 22.88
N ILE A 212 3.53 9.32 22.79
CA ILE A 212 2.34 9.43 23.66
C ILE A 212 2.73 9.25 25.12
N LEU A 213 3.51 8.22 25.45
CA LEU A 213 3.99 7.97 26.81
C LEU A 213 4.82 9.15 27.34
N PHE A 214 5.70 9.71 26.51
CA PHE A 214 6.50 10.87 26.86
C PHE A 214 5.62 12.10 27.14
N GLN A 215 4.61 12.37 26.30
CA GLN A 215 3.65 13.44 26.53
C GLN A 215 2.81 13.24 27.80
N LEU A 216 2.48 11.99 28.13
CA LEU A 216 1.77 11.63 29.36
C LEU A 216 2.62 11.94 30.61
N VAL A 217 3.93 11.65 30.57
CA VAL A 217 4.87 11.99 31.65
C VAL A 217 5.01 13.50 31.80
N LEU A 218 5.15 14.25 30.70
CA LEU A 218 5.22 15.72 30.75
C LEU A 218 3.93 16.32 31.31
N SER A 219 2.77 15.77 30.92
CA SER A 219 1.47 16.18 31.44
C SER A 219 1.36 15.88 32.95
N ALA A 220 1.79 14.70 33.40
CA ALA A 220 1.79 14.34 34.81
C ALA A 220 2.70 15.26 35.64
N GLY A 221 3.92 15.55 35.17
CA GLY A 221 4.83 16.48 35.85
C GLY A 221 4.31 17.93 35.91
N TRP A 222 3.51 18.34 34.91
CA TRP A 222 2.80 19.61 34.94
C TRP A 222 1.67 19.63 36.00
N TYR A 223 0.80 18.63 36.00
CA TYR A 223 -0.39 18.61 36.87
C TYR A 223 -0.13 18.19 38.32
N LEU A 224 0.79 17.24 38.54
CA LEU A 224 1.06 16.68 39.87
C LEU A 224 2.15 17.46 40.60
N ASP A 225 3.22 17.83 39.88
CA ASP A 225 4.44 18.37 40.47
C ASP A 225 4.64 19.86 40.15
N ASN A 226 3.71 20.51 39.43
CA ASN A 226 3.77 21.93 39.05
C ASN A 226 5.14 22.34 38.46
N TRP A 227 5.69 21.53 37.55
CA TRP A 227 6.97 21.84 36.90
C TRP A 227 6.89 23.12 36.05
N THR A 228 7.27 24.26 36.63
CA THR A 228 7.19 25.59 36.01
C THR A 228 8.09 25.75 34.78
N TRP A 229 9.19 25.01 34.72
CA TRP A 229 10.15 25.05 33.60
C TRP A 229 9.56 24.54 32.27
N LEU A 230 8.52 23.69 32.28
CA LEU A 230 7.86 23.28 31.03
C LEU A 230 7.22 24.46 30.32
N ALA A 231 6.60 25.37 31.08
CA ALA A 231 6.02 26.59 30.51
C ALA A 231 7.11 27.59 30.14
N THR A 232 8.14 27.76 30.97
CA THR A 232 9.23 28.70 30.69
C THR A 232 9.96 28.38 29.39
N TYR A 233 10.12 27.11 29.02
CA TYR A 233 10.82 26.68 27.79
C TYR A 233 9.89 26.11 26.72
N HIS A 234 8.57 26.30 26.85
CA HIS A 234 7.54 25.80 25.94
C HIS A 234 7.72 24.32 25.54
N VAL A 235 8.11 23.48 26.50
CA VAL A 235 8.54 22.08 26.26
C VAL A 235 7.43 21.26 25.63
N VAL A 236 6.18 21.45 26.05
CA VAL A 236 5.02 20.75 25.47
C VAL A 236 4.85 21.08 23.99
N GLY A 237 5.01 22.36 23.63
CA GLY A 237 4.94 22.82 22.23
C GLY A 237 6.09 22.27 21.37
N VAL A 238 7.32 22.28 21.91
CA VAL A 238 8.50 21.72 21.21
C VAL A 238 8.35 20.22 21.00
N THR A 239 7.88 19.50 22.01
CA THR A 239 7.75 18.04 21.96
C THR A 239 6.57 17.58 21.11
N ALA A 240 5.58 18.44 20.87
CA ALA A 240 4.51 18.20 19.91
C ALA A 240 5.01 18.09 18.45
N CYS A 241 6.21 18.59 18.13
CA CYS A 241 6.84 18.44 16.81
C CYS A 241 7.50 17.07 16.61
N VAL A 242 7.75 16.30 17.68
CA VAL A 242 8.45 14.99 17.59
C VAL A 242 7.64 13.91 16.86
N PRO A 243 6.34 13.67 17.14
CA PRO A 243 5.55 12.68 16.40
C PRO A 243 5.56 12.91 14.88
N PRO A 244 5.41 14.16 14.38
CA PRO A 244 5.63 14.47 12.97
C PRO A 244 6.96 13.99 12.39
N HIS A 245 8.08 14.21 13.09
CA HIS A 245 9.39 13.74 12.64
C HIS A 245 9.47 12.22 12.55
N VAL A 246 8.94 11.52 13.56
CA VAL A 246 8.87 10.05 13.56
C VAL A 246 8.08 9.55 12.35
N PHE A 247 6.91 10.14 12.11
CA PHE A 247 6.07 9.80 10.96
C PHE A 247 6.80 10.03 9.63
N PHE A 248 7.38 11.22 9.43
CA PHE A 248 8.10 11.58 8.20
C PHE A 248 9.33 10.70 7.97
N TYR A 249 10.08 10.39 9.02
CA TYR A 249 11.29 9.59 8.90
C TYR A 249 10.99 8.19 8.35
N TYR A 250 10.06 7.47 8.98
CA TYR A 250 9.77 6.09 8.60
C TYR A 250 8.92 6.01 7.32
N ASN A 251 7.91 6.87 7.16
CA ASN A 251 6.96 6.74 6.06
C ASN A 251 7.41 7.43 4.76
N ILE A 252 8.24 8.47 4.83
CA ILE A 252 8.64 9.29 3.67
C ILE A 252 10.15 9.23 3.43
N LEU A 253 10.98 9.60 4.40
CA LEU A 253 12.43 9.70 4.21
C LEU A 253 13.09 8.34 3.99
N ALA A 254 12.72 7.32 4.76
CA ALA A 254 13.28 5.98 4.61
C ALA A 254 13.06 5.38 3.21
N PRO A 255 11.84 5.35 2.64
CA PRO A 255 11.66 4.86 1.27
C PRO A 255 12.27 5.78 0.22
N LEU A 256 12.28 7.10 0.45
CA LEU A 256 12.94 8.05 -0.47
C LEU A 256 14.45 7.81 -0.52
N ARG A 257 15.10 7.58 0.62
CA ARG A 257 16.52 7.22 0.70
C ARG A 257 16.79 5.90 -0.05
N GLN A 258 15.92 4.91 0.09
CA GLN A 258 16.06 3.63 -0.64
C GLN A 258 15.85 3.78 -2.15
N ALA A 259 15.06 4.76 -2.59
CA ALA A 259 14.87 5.07 -4.00
C ALA A 259 16.07 5.82 -4.59
N LEU A 260 16.59 6.83 -3.87
CA LEU A 260 17.70 7.67 -4.34
C LEU A 260 19.06 6.99 -4.21
N PHE A 261 19.25 6.16 -3.18
CA PHE A 261 20.51 5.49 -2.89
C PHE A 261 20.30 3.97 -2.81
N PRO A 262 20.10 3.30 -3.96
CA PRO A 262 19.90 1.86 -3.99
C PRO A 262 21.17 1.12 -3.55
N SER A 263 21.01 0.00 -2.84
CA SER A 263 22.12 -0.85 -2.44
C SER A 263 22.85 -1.44 -3.66
N PRO A 264 24.16 -1.77 -3.55
CA PRO A 264 24.94 -2.31 -4.68
C PRO A 264 24.36 -3.62 -5.23
N PHE A 265 23.75 -4.44 -4.37
CA PHE A 265 23.01 -5.63 -4.80
C PHE A 265 21.82 -5.28 -5.69
N ARG A 266 21.06 -4.24 -5.32
CA ARG A 266 19.92 -3.78 -6.10
C ARG A 266 20.36 -3.13 -7.42
N GLN A 267 21.48 -2.42 -7.41
CA GLN A 267 22.09 -1.91 -8.64
C GLN A 267 22.42 -3.06 -9.60
N ARG A 268 22.98 -4.17 -9.12
CA ARG A 268 23.20 -5.37 -9.96
C ARG A 268 21.90 -5.94 -10.53
N ILE A 269 20.86 -6.09 -9.71
CA ILE A 269 19.55 -6.58 -10.20
C ILE A 269 18.96 -5.63 -11.25
N VAL A 270 19.06 -4.30 -11.03
CA VAL A 270 18.61 -3.31 -12.00
C VAL A 270 19.36 -3.46 -13.32
N VAL A 271 20.68 -3.67 -13.30
CA VAL A 271 21.46 -3.93 -14.52
C VAL A 271 21.04 -5.22 -15.22
N LEU A 272 20.82 -6.32 -14.50
CA LEU A 272 20.28 -7.55 -15.10
C LEU A 272 18.90 -7.30 -15.71
N SER A 273 18.00 -6.64 -15.00
CA SER A 273 16.65 -6.30 -15.50
C SER A 273 16.68 -5.29 -16.66
N ALA A 274 17.69 -4.42 -16.74
CA ALA A 274 17.83 -3.41 -17.78
C ALA A 274 18.15 -4.04 -19.15
N SER A 275 18.84 -5.18 -19.18
CA SER A 275 19.00 -5.98 -20.40
C SER A 275 17.67 -6.55 -20.93
N ILE A 276 16.62 -6.54 -20.11
CA ILE A 276 15.24 -6.93 -20.45
C ILE A 276 14.39 -5.66 -20.73
N HIS A 277 15.00 -4.59 -21.24
CA HIS A 277 14.24 -3.44 -21.73
C HIS A 277 13.34 -3.87 -22.89
N MET A 278 12.03 -3.87 -22.63
CA MET A 278 11.00 -4.26 -23.58
C MET A 278 10.89 -3.21 -24.67
N HIS A 279 11.48 -3.48 -25.82
CA HIS A 279 11.25 -2.66 -27.00
C HIS A 279 9.78 -2.79 -27.43
N PRO A 280 9.07 -1.68 -27.73
CA PRO A 280 7.65 -1.70 -28.09
C PRO A 280 7.32 -2.63 -29.26
N HIS A 281 8.25 -2.77 -30.20
CA HIS A 281 8.10 -3.61 -31.39
C HIS A 281 8.15 -5.13 -31.09
N LEU A 282 8.68 -5.54 -29.93
CA LEU A 282 8.78 -6.94 -29.51
C LEU A 282 7.67 -7.36 -28.55
N TYR A 283 6.74 -6.43 -28.22
CA TYR A 283 5.63 -6.67 -27.29
C TYR A 283 4.86 -7.99 -27.53
N PRO A 284 4.44 -8.36 -28.76
CA PRO A 284 3.71 -9.60 -28.96
C PRO A 284 4.55 -10.87 -28.66
N GLN A 285 5.86 -10.83 -28.93
CA GLN A 285 6.77 -11.94 -28.60
C GLN A 285 7.03 -12.03 -27.09
N HIS A 286 7.12 -10.89 -26.40
CA HIS A 286 7.27 -10.87 -24.95
C HIS A 286 6.00 -11.34 -24.23
N LEU A 287 4.82 -11.01 -24.75
CA LEU A 287 3.55 -11.48 -24.21
C LEU A 287 3.42 -13.01 -24.35
N SER A 288 3.82 -13.59 -25.49
CA SER A 288 3.83 -15.05 -25.66
C SER A 288 4.87 -15.72 -24.75
N LEU A 289 6.07 -15.13 -24.58
CA LEU A 289 7.07 -15.64 -23.64
C LEU A 289 6.56 -15.62 -22.20
N PHE A 290 5.85 -14.56 -21.82
CA PHE A 290 5.23 -14.44 -20.50
C PHE A 290 4.10 -15.45 -20.30
N HIS A 291 3.27 -15.68 -21.32
CA HIS A 291 2.26 -16.73 -21.31
C HIS A 291 2.89 -18.12 -21.10
N ASP A 292 3.96 -18.44 -21.83
CA ASP A 292 4.70 -19.70 -21.69
C ASP A 292 5.29 -19.85 -20.27
N PHE A 293 5.82 -18.76 -19.71
CA PHE A 293 6.34 -18.73 -18.35
C PHE A 293 5.25 -19.00 -17.31
N LEU A 294 4.06 -18.41 -17.46
CA LEU A 294 2.93 -18.65 -16.56
C LEU A 294 2.34 -20.06 -16.69
N ARG A 295 2.44 -20.71 -17.85
CA ARG A 295 2.06 -22.12 -18.02
C ARG A 295 3.07 -23.08 -17.39
N HIS A 296 4.34 -22.68 -17.29
CA HIS A 296 5.35 -23.49 -16.64
C HIS A 296 5.10 -23.54 -15.11
N PRO A 297 5.11 -24.71 -14.46
CA PRO A 297 4.76 -24.84 -13.03
C PRO A 297 5.66 -24.01 -12.12
N ASP A 298 6.98 -24.00 -12.38
CA ASP A 298 7.93 -23.19 -11.61
C ASP A 298 7.71 -21.68 -11.83
N GLY A 299 7.39 -21.27 -13.06
CA GLY A 299 7.14 -19.88 -13.40
C GLY A 299 5.85 -19.36 -12.79
N PHE A 300 4.78 -20.15 -12.87
CA PHE A 300 3.52 -19.89 -12.18
C PHE A 300 3.72 -19.74 -10.67
N ARG A 301 4.45 -20.67 -10.04
CA ARG A 301 4.70 -20.63 -8.60
C ARG A 301 5.49 -19.39 -8.18
N ALA A 302 6.56 -19.07 -8.91
CA ALA A 302 7.36 -17.88 -8.64
C ALA A 302 6.54 -16.59 -8.81
N PHE A 303 5.72 -16.52 -9.86
CA PHE A 303 4.86 -15.36 -10.12
C PHE A 303 3.70 -15.26 -9.12
N LEU A 304 3.17 -16.40 -8.63
CA LEU A 304 2.17 -16.45 -7.58
C LEU A 304 2.73 -15.95 -6.25
N GLU A 305 3.93 -16.40 -5.87
CA GLU A 305 4.61 -15.93 -4.66
C GLU A 305 4.87 -14.42 -4.73
N PHE A 306 5.34 -13.93 -5.87
CA PHE A 306 5.46 -12.49 -6.10
C PHE A 306 4.11 -11.76 -6.03
N SER A 307 3.06 -12.29 -6.65
CA SER A 307 1.73 -11.70 -6.61
C SER A 307 1.14 -11.66 -5.19
N ARG A 308 1.51 -12.62 -4.33
CA ARG A 308 1.19 -12.61 -2.90
C ARG A 308 1.90 -11.49 -2.17
N THR A 309 3.18 -11.27 -2.46
CA THR A 309 3.91 -10.11 -1.93
C THR A 309 3.26 -8.81 -2.41
N GLU A 310 2.94 -8.67 -3.69
CA GLU A 310 2.30 -7.47 -4.23
C GLU A 310 0.83 -7.28 -3.84
N LEU A 311 0.21 -8.22 -3.11
CA LEU A 311 -1.21 -8.19 -2.76
C LEU A 311 -2.15 -8.14 -3.98
N THR A 312 -1.74 -8.74 -5.10
CA THR A 312 -2.42 -8.69 -6.42
C THR A 312 -2.72 -10.08 -6.99
N VAL A 313 -2.85 -11.06 -6.09
CA VAL A 313 -3.08 -12.49 -6.40
C VAL A 313 -4.32 -12.72 -7.26
N GLU A 314 -5.35 -11.89 -7.11
CA GLU A 314 -6.60 -11.97 -7.85
C GLU A 314 -6.45 -11.98 -9.38
N ARG A 315 -5.44 -11.27 -9.92
CA ARG A 315 -5.18 -11.23 -11.37
C ARG A 315 -4.69 -12.59 -11.88
N LEU A 316 -3.75 -13.20 -11.16
CA LEU A 316 -3.16 -14.48 -11.54
C LEU A 316 -4.14 -15.64 -11.33
N LEU A 317 -4.95 -15.60 -10.26
CA LEU A 317 -5.98 -16.63 -10.03
C LEU A 317 -7.13 -16.53 -11.04
N ALA A 318 -7.54 -15.32 -11.43
CA ALA A 318 -8.49 -15.14 -12.54
C ALA A 318 -7.94 -15.71 -13.85
N TRP A 319 -6.66 -15.46 -14.14
CA TRP A 319 -5.97 -16.06 -15.29
C TRP A 319 -5.99 -17.59 -15.22
N GLN A 320 -5.64 -18.17 -14.07
CA GLN A 320 -5.64 -19.62 -13.86
C GLN A 320 -7.03 -20.24 -14.06
N ALA A 321 -8.09 -19.61 -13.55
CA ALA A 321 -9.46 -20.07 -13.72
C ALA A 321 -9.89 -20.11 -15.19
N ILE A 322 -9.47 -19.12 -15.99
CA ILE A 322 -9.75 -19.08 -17.43
C ILE A 322 -8.94 -20.12 -18.19
N VAL A 323 -7.67 -20.34 -17.84
CA VAL A 323 -6.82 -21.39 -18.46
C VAL A 323 -7.38 -22.79 -18.16
N GLN A 324 -7.81 -23.05 -16.92
CA GLN A 324 -8.47 -24.31 -16.55
C GLN A 324 -9.78 -24.55 -17.30
N TYR A 325 -10.48 -23.48 -17.68
CA TYR A 325 -11.63 -23.56 -18.58
C TYR A 325 -11.20 -23.94 -20.01
N GLN A 326 -10.13 -23.35 -20.55
CA GLN A 326 -9.63 -23.68 -21.88
C GLN A 326 -9.19 -25.15 -21.99
N ASP A 327 -8.59 -25.70 -20.93
CA ASP A 327 -8.14 -27.10 -20.89
C ASP A 327 -9.31 -28.09 -20.94
N ALA A 328 -10.48 -27.73 -20.40
CA ALA A 328 -11.69 -28.54 -20.53
C ALA A 328 -12.94 -27.65 -20.54
N PRO A 329 -13.37 -27.19 -21.74
CA PRO A 329 -14.40 -26.19 -21.89
C PRO A 329 -15.80 -26.78 -21.71
N SER A 330 -16.61 -26.13 -20.88
CA SER A 330 -18.03 -26.45 -20.71
C SER A 330 -18.79 -25.21 -20.27
N PHE A 331 -20.06 -25.06 -20.64
CA PHE A 331 -20.85 -23.92 -20.19
C PHE A 331 -21.11 -23.91 -18.67
N ARG A 332 -21.01 -25.08 -18.02
CA ARG A 332 -20.99 -25.16 -16.55
C ARG A 332 -19.78 -24.43 -15.97
N ARG A 333 -18.58 -24.70 -16.50
CA ARG A 333 -17.35 -23.99 -16.12
C ARG A 333 -17.35 -22.53 -16.59
N ALA A 334 -17.94 -22.21 -17.74
CA ALA A 334 -18.07 -20.83 -18.19
C ALA A 334 -18.91 -19.99 -17.21
N ASN A 335 -20.02 -20.56 -16.71
CA ASN A 335 -20.80 -19.94 -15.63
C ASN A 335 -19.99 -19.78 -14.35
N ALA A 336 -19.22 -20.80 -13.95
CA ALA A 336 -18.33 -20.70 -12.78
C ALA A 336 -17.27 -19.60 -12.94
N VAL A 337 -16.59 -19.53 -14.10
CA VAL A 337 -15.63 -18.47 -14.42
C VAL A 337 -16.29 -17.09 -14.40
N PHE A 338 -17.52 -16.96 -14.92
CA PHE A 338 -18.25 -15.71 -14.85
C PHE A 338 -18.53 -15.31 -13.40
N ASP A 339 -19.02 -16.23 -12.57
CA ASP A 339 -19.35 -15.95 -11.16
C ASP A 339 -18.08 -15.68 -10.31
N GLU A 340 -16.96 -16.33 -10.62
CA GLU A 340 -15.69 -16.20 -9.92
C GLU A 340 -14.86 -14.98 -10.36
N CYS A 341 -14.88 -14.60 -11.65
CA CYS A 341 -13.99 -13.58 -12.21
C CYS A 341 -14.70 -12.32 -12.73
N LEU A 342 -15.96 -12.42 -13.18
CA LEU A 342 -16.65 -11.34 -13.91
C LEU A 342 -17.83 -10.73 -13.14
N ALA A 343 -18.52 -11.49 -12.30
CA ALA A 343 -19.72 -11.04 -11.59
C ALA A 343 -19.46 -9.83 -10.66
N THR A 344 -20.54 -9.15 -10.24
CA THR A 344 -20.48 -8.12 -9.21
C THR A 344 -19.97 -8.71 -7.89
N HIS A 345 -18.87 -8.17 -7.35
CA HIS A 345 -18.24 -8.66 -6.12
C HIS A 345 -17.75 -10.12 -6.17
N CYS A 346 -17.38 -10.61 -7.36
CA CYS A 346 -16.81 -11.94 -7.58
C CYS A 346 -15.49 -12.16 -6.81
N ILE A 347 -15.08 -13.41 -6.58
CA ILE A 347 -13.90 -13.76 -5.77
C ILE A 347 -12.61 -13.17 -6.39
N TYR A 348 -12.42 -13.32 -7.69
CA TYR A 348 -11.27 -12.77 -8.43
C TYR A 348 -11.62 -11.48 -9.17
N ALA A 349 -12.23 -10.53 -8.44
CA ALA A 349 -12.58 -9.24 -9.01
C ALA A 349 -11.35 -8.49 -9.53
N THR A 350 -11.35 -8.21 -10.84
CA THR A 350 -10.31 -7.43 -11.53
C THR A 350 -10.94 -6.29 -12.33
N SER A 351 -10.14 -5.27 -12.65
CA SER A 351 -10.57 -4.17 -13.53
C SER A 351 -10.93 -4.66 -14.93
N VAL A 352 -10.21 -5.68 -15.44
CA VAL A 352 -10.52 -6.33 -16.72
C VAL A 352 -11.89 -7.00 -16.65
N GLY A 353 -12.16 -7.73 -15.57
CA GLY A 353 -13.46 -8.37 -15.36
C GLY A 353 -14.62 -7.37 -15.29
N THR A 354 -14.43 -6.22 -14.64
CA THR A 354 -15.46 -5.16 -14.62
C THR A 354 -15.74 -4.56 -15.99
N ASN A 355 -14.72 -4.41 -16.84
CA ASN A 355 -14.86 -3.86 -18.18
C ASN A 355 -15.59 -4.82 -19.12
N TRP A 356 -15.28 -6.11 -19.04
CA TRP A 356 -15.88 -7.14 -19.90
C TRP A 356 -17.21 -7.70 -19.38
N ARG A 357 -17.57 -7.46 -18.10
CA ARG A 357 -18.82 -7.93 -17.50
C ARG A 357 -20.06 -7.65 -18.36
N PRO A 358 -20.33 -6.42 -18.85
CA PRO A 358 -21.56 -6.14 -19.57
C PRO A 358 -21.72 -7.01 -20.83
N PHE A 359 -20.61 -7.24 -21.53
CA PHE A 359 -20.58 -8.07 -22.74
C PHE A 359 -20.94 -9.54 -22.43
N TYR A 360 -20.28 -10.15 -21.45
CA TYR A 360 -20.53 -11.55 -21.10
C TYR A 360 -21.85 -11.75 -20.36
N GLN A 361 -22.34 -10.74 -19.63
CA GLN A 361 -23.64 -10.79 -18.95
C GLN A 361 -24.80 -10.89 -19.94
N MET A 362 -24.69 -10.22 -21.10
CA MET A 362 -25.67 -10.35 -22.19
C MET A 362 -25.62 -11.72 -22.86
N GLN A 363 -24.46 -12.36 -22.91
CA GLN A 363 -24.28 -13.68 -23.54
C GLN A 363 -24.65 -14.85 -22.64
N ARG A 364 -24.61 -14.65 -21.32
CA ARG A 364 -24.86 -15.67 -20.30
C ARG A 364 -26.14 -16.49 -20.49
N PRO A 365 -27.29 -15.90 -20.89
CA PRO A 365 -28.53 -16.68 -21.10
C PRO A 365 -28.40 -17.76 -22.19
N MET A 366 -27.46 -17.62 -23.12
CA MET A 366 -27.22 -18.58 -24.21
C MET A 366 -26.33 -19.76 -23.78
N TRP A 367 -25.81 -19.76 -22.55
CA TRP A 367 -24.88 -20.78 -22.06
C TRP A 367 -25.62 -21.96 -21.45
N HIS A 368 -26.03 -22.89 -22.31
CA HIS A 368 -26.72 -24.10 -21.87
C HIS A 368 -25.72 -25.19 -21.43
N PRO A 369 -25.90 -25.85 -20.27
CA PRO A 369 -24.96 -26.86 -19.78
C PRO A 369 -24.75 -28.05 -20.72
N ALA A 370 -25.75 -28.32 -21.57
CA ALA A 370 -25.75 -29.43 -22.51
C ALA A 370 -25.02 -29.14 -23.83
N THR A 371 -24.69 -27.88 -24.12
CA THR A 371 -23.97 -27.52 -25.35
C THR A 371 -22.45 -27.48 -25.10
N PRO A 372 -21.63 -27.87 -26.09
CA PRO A 372 -20.18 -27.69 -25.99
C PRO A 372 -19.84 -26.21 -26.07
N ALA A 373 -19.00 -25.74 -25.14
CA ALA A 373 -18.55 -24.37 -25.11
C ALA A 373 -17.26 -24.21 -25.92
N ALA A 374 -17.08 -23.07 -26.59
CA ALA A 374 -15.85 -22.78 -27.30
C ALA A 374 -14.70 -22.51 -26.30
N PRO A 375 -13.51 -23.12 -26.47
CA PRO A 375 -12.36 -22.82 -25.61
C PRO A 375 -11.97 -21.34 -25.70
N ALA A 376 -12.18 -20.72 -26.86
CA ALA A 376 -11.86 -19.33 -27.13
C ALA A 376 -12.83 -18.29 -26.52
N LEU A 377 -13.85 -18.72 -25.76
CA LEU A 377 -14.91 -17.84 -25.24
C LEU A 377 -14.35 -16.65 -24.44
N PHE A 378 -13.31 -16.88 -23.63
CA PHE A 378 -12.71 -15.88 -22.74
C PHE A 378 -11.34 -15.36 -23.22
N ASP A 379 -10.92 -15.64 -24.45
CA ASP A 379 -9.57 -15.28 -24.95
C ASP A 379 -9.30 -13.77 -24.94
N ARG A 380 -10.34 -12.95 -25.07
CA ARG A 380 -10.22 -11.49 -24.96
C ARG A 380 -9.90 -11.07 -23.54
N VAL A 381 -10.62 -11.63 -22.56
CA VAL A 381 -10.38 -11.39 -21.13
C VAL A 381 -9.00 -11.90 -20.73
N LEU A 382 -8.61 -13.08 -21.23
CA LEU A 382 -7.30 -13.66 -20.96
C LEU A 382 -6.16 -12.77 -21.46
N ARG A 383 -6.23 -12.32 -22.72
CA ARG A 383 -5.22 -11.42 -23.31
C ARG A 383 -5.14 -10.08 -22.59
N ASP A 384 -6.27 -9.50 -22.20
CA ASP A 384 -6.28 -8.23 -21.47
C ASP A 384 -5.74 -8.39 -20.04
N LEU A 385 -6.00 -9.52 -19.38
CA LEU A 385 -5.40 -9.87 -18.08
C LEU A 385 -3.88 -10.03 -18.22
N GLU A 386 -3.42 -10.78 -19.21
CA GLU A 386 -1.99 -10.96 -19.49
C GLU A 386 -1.31 -9.65 -19.83
N GLY A 387 -1.92 -8.82 -20.67
CA GLY A 387 -1.43 -7.48 -21.00
C GLY A 387 -1.32 -6.59 -19.76
N LEU A 388 -2.32 -6.63 -18.88
CA LEU A 388 -2.28 -5.89 -17.61
C LEU A 388 -1.18 -6.40 -16.68
N MET A 389 -1.03 -7.72 -16.52
CA MET A 389 0.03 -8.31 -15.69
C MET A 389 1.42 -8.03 -16.29
N HIS A 390 1.56 -8.08 -17.60
CA HIS A 390 2.80 -7.81 -18.31
C HIS A 390 3.22 -6.33 -18.18
N GLN A 391 2.31 -5.39 -18.41
CA GLN A 391 2.61 -3.97 -18.33
C GLN A 391 2.82 -3.50 -16.89
N ASP A 392 2.00 -3.98 -15.96
CA ASP A 392 2.00 -3.48 -14.58
C ASP A 392 2.95 -4.27 -13.67
N GLN A 393 2.99 -5.60 -13.76
CA GLN A 393 3.67 -6.47 -12.78
C GLN A 393 4.99 -7.07 -13.28
N LEU A 394 5.10 -7.45 -14.56
CA LEU A 394 6.28 -8.18 -15.05
C LEU A 394 7.58 -7.37 -14.89
N GLY A 395 7.58 -6.08 -15.24
CA GLY A 395 8.76 -5.24 -15.01
C GLY A 395 9.20 -5.19 -13.54
N ARG A 396 8.24 -5.26 -12.61
CA ARG A 396 8.50 -5.28 -11.17
C ARG A 396 8.94 -6.65 -10.67
N PHE A 397 8.37 -7.71 -11.23
CA PHE A 397 8.81 -9.09 -11.00
C PHE A 397 10.28 -9.25 -11.38
N LEU A 398 10.68 -8.73 -12.55
CA LEU A 398 12.07 -8.77 -13.02
C LEU A 398 13.02 -7.90 -12.18
N ALA A 399 12.51 -6.85 -11.54
CA ALA A 399 13.28 -6.04 -10.59
C ALA A 399 13.34 -6.65 -9.18
N HIS A 400 12.54 -7.69 -8.90
CA HIS A 400 12.53 -8.38 -7.62
C HIS A 400 13.58 -9.51 -7.62
N PRO A 401 14.32 -9.73 -6.52
CA PRO A 401 15.39 -10.74 -6.48
C PRO A 401 14.91 -12.14 -6.88
N SER A 402 13.78 -12.59 -6.32
CA SER A 402 13.23 -13.92 -6.65
C SER A 402 12.68 -14.00 -8.07
N GLY A 403 12.10 -12.92 -8.59
CA GLY A 403 11.49 -12.92 -9.92
C GLY A 403 12.53 -12.84 -11.03
N CYS A 404 13.57 -12.03 -10.83
CA CYS A 404 14.72 -11.97 -11.74
C CYS A 404 15.36 -13.35 -11.93
N LEU A 405 15.66 -14.05 -10.83
CA LEU A 405 16.27 -15.38 -10.87
C LEU A 405 15.36 -16.40 -11.56
N ALA A 406 14.08 -16.48 -11.16
CA ALA A 406 13.13 -17.42 -11.75
C ALA A 406 12.94 -17.19 -13.26
N TRP A 407 12.93 -15.92 -13.69
CA TRP A 407 12.82 -15.57 -15.10
C TRP A 407 14.06 -15.98 -15.91
N HIS A 408 15.25 -15.73 -15.37
CA HIS A 408 16.50 -16.13 -16.04
C HIS A 408 16.62 -17.66 -16.12
N ASP A 409 16.30 -18.37 -15.04
CA ASP A 409 16.30 -19.84 -15.04
C ASP A 409 15.36 -20.41 -16.12
N PHE A 410 14.18 -19.81 -16.28
CA PHE A 410 13.24 -20.19 -17.35
C PHE A 410 13.83 -19.93 -18.74
N LEU A 411 14.40 -18.75 -18.98
CA LEU A 411 15.00 -18.41 -20.26
C LEU A 411 16.18 -19.32 -20.61
N ASP A 412 17.02 -19.66 -19.63
CA ASP A 412 18.17 -20.53 -19.84
C ASP A 412 17.73 -21.96 -20.13
N ARG A 413 16.74 -22.49 -19.41
CA ARG A 413 16.13 -23.80 -19.72
C ARG A 413 15.57 -23.82 -21.13
N ARG A 414 14.80 -22.81 -21.52
CA ARG A 414 14.24 -22.71 -22.88
C ARG A 414 15.32 -22.66 -23.94
N ARG A 415 16.37 -21.85 -23.76
CA ARG A 415 17.52 -21.79 -24.69
C ARG A 415 18.25 -23.13 -24.77
N THR A 416 18.40 -23.86 -23.66
CA THR A 416 19.02 -25.19 -23.68
C THR A 416 18.18 -26.21 -24.46
N LEU A 417 16.85 -26.16 -24.32
CA LEU A 417 15.93 -27.00 -25.09
C LEU A 417 15.94 -26.66 -26.59
N GLU A 418 15.92 -25.37 -26.94
CA GLU A 418 16.01 -24.91 -28.33
C GLU A 418 17.34 -25.35 -28.98
N LYS A 419 18.46 -25.27 -28.24
CA LYS A 419 19.76 -25.80 -28.71
C LYS A 419 19.76 -27.31 -28.86
N LEU A 420 19.15 -28.04 -27.92
CA LEU A 420 19.04 -29.50 -28.00
C LEU A 420 18.22 -29.92 -29.22
N ASP A 421 17.10 -29.25 -29.50
CA ASP A 421 16.25 -29.52 -30.66
C ASP A 421 16.97 -29.20 -31.98
N GLN A 422 17.75 -28.11 -32.01
CA GLN A 422 18.64 -27.81 -33.14
C GLN A 422 19.68 -28.92 -33.37
N VAL A 423 20.31 -29.43 -32.30
CA VAL A 423 21.27 -30.54 -32.41
C VAL A 423 20.56 -31.80 -32.89
N MET A 424 19.39 -32.14 -32.34
CA MET A 424 18.61 -33.31 -32.74
C MET A 424 18.16 -33.24 -34.20
N THR A 425 17.77 -32.06 -34.69
CA THR A 425 17.40 -31.85 -36.10
C THR A 425 18.60 -31.91 -37.04
N ILE A 426 19.79 -31.50 -36.61
CA ILE A 426 21.04 -31.68 -37.37
C ILE A 426 21.41 -33.17 -37.43
N VAL A 427 21.35 -33.88 -36.30
CA VAL A 427 21.63 -35.32 -36.22
C VAL A 427 20.65 -36.11 -37.07
N SER A 428 19.35 -35.80 -37.02
CA SER A 428 18.33 -36.50 -37.82
C SER A 428 18.54 -36.29 -39.34
N LYS A 429 18.92 -35.07 -39.75
CA LYS A 429 19.29 -34.75 -41.14
C LYS A 429 20.57 -35.46 -41.59
N GLN A 430 21.53 -35.68 -40.68
CA GLN A 430 22.76 -36.43 -40.98
C GLN A 430 22.56 -37.94 -40.97
N SER A 431 21.60 -38.46 -40.19
CA SER A 431 21.25 -39.88 -40.12
C SER A 431 20.34 -40.38 -41.25
N LEU A 432 19.75 -39.46 -42.04
CA LEU A 432 19.11 -39.81 -43.30
C LEU A 432 20.20 -40.30 -44.27
N PRO A 433 20.24 -41.61 -44.60
CA PRO A 433 21.37 -42.19 -45.29
C PRO A 433 21.51 -41.60 -46.69
N ARG A 434 22.77 -41.46 -47.13
CA ARG A 434 23.21 -41.32 -48.53
C ARG A 434 22.81 -42.54 -49.40
N ALA A 435 21.60 -43.06 -49.25
CA ALA A 435 21.10 -44.24 -49.97
C ALA A 435 20.37 -43.90 -51.28
N MET A 436 20.25 -42.62 -51.66
CA MET A 436 19.66 -42.19 -52.95
C MET A 436 20.59 -41.31 -53.76
N LYS A 437 21.84 -41.73 -53.98
CA LYS A 437 22.72 -41.11 -55.00
C LYS A 437 23.43 -42.10 -55.93
N GLN A 438 22.98 -43.35 -55.97
CA GLN A 438 23.38 -44.31 -56.99
C GLN A 438 22.16 -45.16 -57.36
N TYR A 439 21.36 -44.68 -58.30
CA TYR A 439 20.76 -45.46 -59.38
C TYR A 439 20.34 -44.51 -60.50
#